data_AF-A0A9D4LQZ1-F1
#
_entry.id   AF-A0A9D4LQZ1-F1
#
_cell.length_a   1.000
_cell.length_b   1.000
_cell.length_c   1.000
_cell.angle_alpha   90.00
_cell.angle_beta   90.00
_cell.angle_gamma   90.00
#
_symmetry.space_group_name_H-M   'P 1'
#
loop_
_entity.id
_entity.type
_entity.pdbx_description
1 polymer ?
#
loop_
_entity_poly.entity_id
_entity_poly.type
_entity_poly.pdbx_seq_one_letter_code
_entity_poly.pdbx_strand_id
1 'polypeptide(L)' 'MTFTPPTMTTQDFNTTIEYACVLGYNHSYGDLLRTCSHTGNWTGTLPNCTSIS' A
#
# COMPACT_ATOMS: atom_id res chain seq x y z
N MET A 1 4.43 10.13 2.51
CA MET A 1 3.49 8.98 2.56
C MET A 1 2.32 9.29 1.62
N THR A 2 2.57 9.51 0.33
CA THR A 2 1.56 10.03 -0.60
C THR A 2 1.43 9.11 -1.81
N PHE A 3 0.39 8.29 -1.71
CA PHE A 3 -0.63 8.01 -2.70
C PHE A 3 -0.30 8.19 -4.18
N THR A 4 -0.13 7.07 -4.87
CA THR A 4 -0.70 6.90 -6.20
C THR A 4 -1.65 5.70 -6.23
N PRO A 5 -2.89 5.81 -5.69
CA PRO A 5 -3.99 5.07 -6.27
C PRO A 5 -4.49 5.89 -7.46
N PRO A 6 -4.48 5.35 -8.70
CA PRO A 6 -5.37 5.87 -9.72
C PRO A 6 -6.79 5.63 -9.18
N THR A 7 -7.43 6.69 -8.69
CA THR A 7 -8.89 6.77 -8.51
C THR A 7 -9.59 5.47 -8.06
N MET A 8 -9.41 5.03 -6.82
CA MET A 8 -10.31 4.05 -6.20
C MET A 8 -10.77 4.58 -4.86
N THR A 9 -11.73 5.50 -4.94
CA THR A 9 -12.50 6.04 -3.81
C THR A 9 -13.57 5.05 -3.30
N THR A 10 -13.67 3.87 -3.92
CA THR A 10 -14.59 2.79 -3.54
C THR A 10 -13.78 1.57 -3.06
N GLN A 11 -14.01 1.13 -1.81
CA GLN A 11 -13.43 -0.11 -1.26
C GLN A 11 -14.12 -1.32 -1.89
N ASP A 12 -13.95 -1.51 -3.19
CA ASP A 12 -14.54 -2.64 -3.90
C ASP A 12 -13.78 -3.93 -3.58
N PHE A 13 -14.53 -5.01 -3.35
CA PHE A 13 -13.96 -6.33 -3.10
C PHE A 13 -13.03 -6.75 -4.25
N ASN A 14 -11.86 -7.31 -3.90
CA ASN A 14 -10.83 -7.81 -4.83
C ASN A 14 -10.03 -6.71 -5.56
N THR A 15 -10.14 -5.46 -5.11
CA THR A 15 -9.28 -4.37 -5.58
C THR A 15 -7.85 -4.54 -5.09
N THR A 16 -6.85 -4.33 -5.93
CA THR A 16 -5.43 -4.30 -5.52
C THR A 16 -4.85 -2.89 -5.58
N ILE A 17 -4.01 -2.56 -4.60
CA ILE A 17 -3.22 -1.32 -4.57
C ILE A 17 -1.76 -1.64 -4.37
N GLU A 18 -0.90 -0.84 -4.99
CA GLU A 18 0.55 -0.93 -4.85
C GLU A 18 1.08 0.33 -4.16
N TYR A 19 1.94 0.12 -3.17
CA TYR A 19 2.66 1.13 -2.43
C TYR A 19 4.10 1.18 -2.95
N ALA A 20 4.63 2.38 -3.03
CA ALA A 20 6.04 2.61 -3.33
C ALA A 20 6.64 3.57 -2.29
N CYS A 21 7.87 3.28 -1.86
CA CYS A 21 8.62 4.21 -1.03
C CYS A 21 9.09 5.40 -1.87
N VAL A 22 9.10 6.58 -1.25
CA VAL A 22 9.65 7.78 -1.90
C VAL A 22 11.14 7.63 -2.13
N LEU A 23 11.67 8.34 -3.13
CA LEU A 23 13.09 8.32 -3.43
C LEU A 23 13.92 8.68 -2.19
N GLY A 24 14.97 7.91 -1.91
CA GLY A 24 15.78 8.04 -0.69
C GLY A 24 15.25 7.24 0.51
N TYR A 25 14.16 6.51 0.37
CA TYR A 25 13.64 5.57 1.38
C TYR A 25 13.52 4.17 0.76
N ASN A 26 13.90 3.14 1.52
CA ASN A 26 13.75 1.75 1.12
C ASN A 26 12.64 1.08 1.93
N HIS A 27 11.98 0.11 1.31
CA HIS A 27 10.99 -0.73 1.97
C HIS A 27 11.68 -1.54 3.08
N SER A 28 11.22 -1.33 4.32
CA SER A 28 11.79 -1.99 5.50
C SER A 28 10.92 -3.16 5.97
N TYR A 29 9.60 -3.02 5.89
CA TYR A 29 8.65 -3.99 6.44
C TYR A 29 7.25 -3.82 5.86
N GLY A 30 6.44 -4.88 5.90
CA GLY A 30 5.03 -4.87 5.48
C GLY A 30 4.83 -5.21 4.00
N ASP A 31 3.62 -4.96 3.50
CA ASP A 31 3.20 -5.39 2.17
C ASP A 31 3.02 -4.20 1.24
N LEU A 32 3.85 -4.13 0.20
CA LEU A 32 3.72 -3.11 -0.84
C LEU A 32 2.50 -3.35 -1.73
N LEU A 33 2.06 -4.61 -1.90
CA LEU A 33 0.85 -4.92 -2.66
C LEU A 33 -0.24 -5.36 -1.68
N ARG A 34 -1.38 -4.67 -1.66
CA ARG A 34 -2.49 -5.00 -0.77
C ARG A 34 -3.78 -5.17 -1.54
N THR A 35 -4.61 -6.11 -1.11
CA THR A 35 -5.89 -6.42 -1.75
C THR A 35 -7.05 -6.08 -0.82
N CYS A 36 -8.10 -5.46 -1.31
CA CYS A 36 -9.31 -5.21 -0.54
C CYS A 36 -10.08 -6.52 -0.37
N SER A 37 -10.19 -6.98 0.87
CA SER A 37 -10.98 -8.14 1.25
C SER A 37 -12.48 -7.85 1.15
N HIS A 38 -13.29 -8.90 1.16
CA HIS A 38 -14.76 -8.81 1.09
C HIS A 38 -15.35 -8.00 2.27
N THR A 39 -14.60 -7.87 3.35
CA THR A 39 -14.97 -7.06 4.53
C THR A 39 -14.65 -5.56 4.37
N GLY A 40 -14.19 -5.12 3.20
CA GLY A 40 -13.71 -3.74 2.98
C GLY A 40 -12.37 -3.43 3.62
N ASN A 41 -11.69 -4.42 4.20
CA ASN A 41 -10.39 -4.27 4.84
C ASN A 41 -9.26 -4.69 3.91
N TRP A 42 -8.14 -3.96 3.93
CA TRP A 42 -6.95 -4.32 3.17
C TRP A 42 -6.24 -5.52 3.78
N THR A 43 -5.94 -6.52 2.95
CA THR A 43 -5.11 -7.66 3.31
C THR A 43 -3.66 -7.22 3.55
N GLY A 44 -2.94 -8.01 4.34
CA GLY A 44 -1.54 -7.74 4.66
C GLY A 44 -1.33 -6.58 5.63
N THR A 45 -0.07 -6.25 5.84
CA THR A 45 0.40 -5.25 6.80
C THR A 45 0.75 -3.96 6.07
N LEU A 46 0.46 -2.81 6.71
CA LEU A 46 0.86 -1.51 6.15
C LEU A 46 2.37 -1.46 5.93
N PRO A 47 2.83 -1.08 4.72
CA PRO A 47 4.25 -1.03 4.44
C PRO A 47 4.90 0.14 5.18
N ASN A 48 6.11 -0.10 5.66
CA ASN A 48 6.99 0.86 6.29
C ASN A 48 8.20 1.10 5.39
N CYS A 49 8.60 2.37 5.30
CA CYS A 49 9.77 2.79 4.55
C CYS A 49 10.74 3.48 5.50
N THR A 50 12.00 3.08 5.48
CA THR A 50 13.08 3.70 6.26
C THR A 50 14.02 4.48 5.36
N SER A 51 14.57 5.58 5.86
CA SER A 51 15.55 6.37 5.11
C SER A 51 16.76 5.53 4.78
N ILE A 52 17.23 5.63 3.54
CA ILE A 52 18.48 5.02 3.12
C ILE A 52 19.58 5.95 3.63
N SER A 53 20.21 5.57 4.75
CA SER A 53 21.34 6.30 5.35
C SER A 53 22.66 5.93 4.73
#